data_AF-A0A4S4B289-F1
#
_entry.id   AF-A0A4S4B289-F1
#
_cell.length_a   1.000
_cell.length_b   1.000
_cell.length_c   1.000
_cell.angle_alpha   90.00
_cell.angle_beta   90.00
_cell.angle_gamma   90.00
#
_symmetry.space_group_name_H-M   'P 1'
#
loop_
_entity.id
_entity.type
_entity.pdbx_description
1 polymer ?
#
loop_
_entity_poly.entity_id
_entity_poly.type
_entity_poly.pdbx_seq_one_letter_code
_entity_poly.pdbx_strand_id
1 'polypeptide(L)'
;MNLDALKAQHLNARKQKDAAHTAVLGRVIGDVETLAKNKPGTDQAQLIAGVLTDQLAALLREREQLAGLGRDTAQIDLELPVLQNLHTQATEAQRQAQAELSARQLSPEALEGAIREAVTQGAGNIGAVMQFLKTQHDGAYDGKLASETTRRILAEAKSA
;
A
#
# COMPACT_ATOMS: atom_id res chain seq x y z
N MET A 1 5.36 5.17 5.04
CA MET A 1 5.56 6.61 4.72
C MET A 1 4.20 7.25 4.46
N ASN A 2 3.97 8.50 4.86
CA ASN A 2 2.70 9.21 4.64
C ASN A 2 2.94 10.59 4.01
N LEU A 3 1.86 11.29 3.64
CA LEU A 3 1.96 12.57 2.93
C LEU A 3 2.58 13.68 3.80
N ASP A 4 2.31 13.67 5.11
CA ASP A 4 2.89 14.66 6.03
C ASP A 4 4.40 14.50 6.17
N ALA A 5 4.89 13.26 6.19
CA ALA A 5 6.33 12.98 6.16
C ALA A 5 6.98 13.51 4.87
N LEU A 6 6.36 13.32 3.71
CA LEU A 6 6.84 13.88 2.44
C LEU A 6 6.86 15.41 2.47
N LYS A 7 5.81 16.05 2.99
CA LYS A 7 5.75 17.52 3.15
C LYS A 7 6.85 18.03 4.09
N ALA A 8 7.13 17.32 5.18
CA ALA A 8 8.22 17.65 6.09
C ALA A 8 9.59 17.51 5.41
N GLN A 9 9.83 16.43 4.66
CA GLN A 9 11.04 16.25 3.87
C GLN A 9 11.20 17.37 2.83
N HIS A 10 10.12 17.77 2.16
CA HIS A 10 10.14 18.87 1.18
C HIS A 10 10.53 20.20 1.83
N LEU A 11 10.00 20.51 3.02
CA LEU A 11 10.41 21.69 3.78
C LEU A 11 11.89 21.65 4.18
N ASN A 12 12.40 20.48 4.56
CA ASN A 12 13.81 20.32 4.92
C ASN A 12 14.74 20.45 3.70
N ALA A 13 14.38 19.87 2.56
CA ALA A 13 15.11 20.03 1.30
C ALA A 13 15.22 21.50 0.89
N ARG A 14 14.12 22.26 1.03
CA ARG A 14 14.12 23.70 0.78
C ARG A 14 15.07 24.47 1.71
N LYS A 15 15.09 24.13 3.01
CA LYS A 15 16.00 24.75 3.99
C LYS A 15 17.47 24.46 3.67
N GLN A 16 17.75 23.25 3.19
CA GLN A 16 19.08 22.81 2.79
C GLN A 16 19.50 23.34 1.40
N LYS A 17 18.60 24.04 0.69
CA LYS A 17 18.79 24.51 -0.69
C LYS A 17 19.10 23.37 -1.68
N ASP A 18 18.58 22.19 -1.40
CA ASP A 18 18.68 21.04 -2.28
C ASP A 18 17.61 21.16 -3.38
N ALA A 19 18.01 21.69 -4.53
CA ALA A 19 17.12 22.00 -5.64
C ALA A 19 16.51 20.74 -6.27
N ALA A 20 17.31 19.70 -6.49
CA ALA A 20 16.86 18.44 -7.07
C ALA A 20 15.84 17.77 -6.15
N HIS A 21 16.14 17.71 -4.86
CA HIS A 21 15.27 17.07 -3.88
C HIS A 21 13.96 17.84 -3.66
N THR A 22 14.02 19.18 -3.69
CA THR A 22 12.84 20.04 -3.68
C THR A 22 11.95 19.80 -4.90
N ALA A 23 12.53 19.75 -6.10
CA ALA A 23 11.79 19.55 -7.34
C ALA A 23 11.11 18.17 -7.40
N VAL A 24 11.83 17.11 -7.03
CA VAL A 24 11.29 15.74 -6.98
C VAL A 24 10.16 15.64 -5.96
N LEU A 25 10.38 16.09 -4.72
CA LEU A 25 9.36 16.01 -3.67
C LEU A 25 8.12 16.84 -4.00
N GLY A 26 8.29 18.02 -4.60
CA GLY A 26 7.16 18.85 -5.04
C GLY A 26 6.27 18.15 -6.06
N ARG A 27 6.87 17.48 -7.05
CA ARG A 27 6.15 16.70 -8.07
C ARG A 27 5.43 15.50 -7.45
N VAL A 28 6.14 14.71 -6.63
CA VAL A 28 5.57 13.53 -5.95
C VAL A 28 4.37 13.95 -5.08
N ILE A 29 4.51 15.01 -4.28
CA ILE A 29 3.42 15.51 -3.43
C ILE A 29 2.20 15.90 -4.27
N GLY A 30 2.40 16.65 -5.37
CA GLY A 30 1.30 17.07 -6.24
C GLY A 30 0.54 15.90 -6.88
N ASP A 31 1.28 14.90 -7.36
CA ASP A 31 0.68 13.71 -7.98
C ASP A 31 -0.06 12.84 -6.96
N VAL A 32 0.52 12.65 -5.77
CA VAL A 32 -0.14 11.92 -4.67
C VAL A 32 -1.41 12.62 -4.22
N GLU A 33 -1.40 13.95 -4.05
CA GLU A 33 -2.60 14.71 -3.69
C GLU A 33 -3.69 14.64 -4.76
N THR A 34 -3.30 14.64 -6.03
CA THR A 34 -4.22 14.49 -7.17
C THR A 34 -4.85 13.10 -7.17
N LEU A 35 -4.06 12.04 -6.99
CA LEU A 35 -4.58 10.68 -6.92
C LEU A 35 -5.44 10.44 -5.69
N ALA A 36 -5.08 11.00 -4.53
CA ALA A 36 -5.88 10.88 -3.31
C ALA A 36 -7.28 11.48 -3.47
N LYS A 37 -7.41 12.58 -4.22
CA LYS A 37 -8.72 13.18 -4.57
C LYS A 37 -9.53 12.28 -5.50
N ASN A 38 -8.87 11.63 -6.46
CA ASN A 38 -9.52 10.79 -7.47
C ASN A 38 -9.86 9.38 -6.96
N LYS A 39 -9.16 8.89 -5.93
CA LYS A 39 -9.34 7.56 -5.34
C LYS A 39 -9.51 7.64 -3.82
N PRO A 40 -10.61 8.25 -3.34
CA PRO A 40 -10.84 8.42 -1.91
C PRO A 40 -10.89 7.05 -1.21
N GLY A 41 -10.26 6.96 -0.04
CA GLY A 41 -10.18 5.73 0.76
C GLY A 41 -9.05 4.77 0.39
N THR A 42 -8.22 5.09 -0.61
CA THR A 42 -6.98 4.33 -0.86
C THR A 42 -5.94 4.66 0.21
N ASP A 43 -5.20 3.64 0.66
CA ASP A 43 -4.10 3.82 1.60
C ASP A 43 -3.04 4.78 1.05
N GLN A 44 -2.60 5.73 1.88
CA GLN A 44 -1.66 6.76 1.45
C GLN A 44 -0.28 6.18 1.12
N ALA A 45 0.19 5.17 1.86
CA ALA A 45 1.49 4.56 1.58
C ALA A 45 1.46 3.84 0.22
N GLN A 46 0.34 3.17 -0.09
CA GLN A 46 0.13 2.55 -1.40
C GLN A 46 0.10 3.57 -2.54
N LEU A 47 -0.58 4.71 -2.37
CA LEU A 47 -0.60 5.79 -3.38
C LEU A 47 0.80 6.36 -3.61
N ILE A 48 1.54 6.62 -2.54
CA ILE A 48 2.89 7.17 -2.61
C ILE A 48 3.84 6.20 -3.34
N ALA A 49 3.81 4.91 -2.98
CA ALA A 49 4.64 3.90 -3.64
C ALA A 49 4.31 3.78 -5.14
N GLY A 50 3.02 3.83 -5.50
CA GLY A 50 2.58 3.83 -6.89
C GLY A 50 3.12 5.03 -7.69
N VAL A 51 2.95 6.25 -7.16
CA VAL A 51 3.46 7.48 -7.81
C VAL A 51 4.97 7.42 -8.00
N LEU A 52 5.71 7.00 -6.97
CA LEU A 52 7.16 6.89 -7.05
C LEU A 52 7.60 5.85 -8.08
N THR A 53 6.89 4.73 -8.19
CA THR A 53 7.14 3.70 -9.21
C THR A 53 6.93 4.25 -10.61
N ASP A 54 5.78 4.91 -10.83
CA ASP A 54 5.42 5.47 -12.15
C ASP A 54 6.37 6.58 -12.57
N GLN A 55 6.71 7.50 -11.66
CA GLN A 55 7.67 8.57 -11.93
C GLN A 55 9.07 8.02 -12.21
N LEU A 56 9.53 7.02 -11.45
CA LEU A 56 10.85 6.42 -11.66
C LEU A 56 10.93 5.75 -13.04
N ALA A 57 9.90 4.99 -13.42
CA ALA A 57 9.83 4.36 -14.73
C ALA A 57 9.72 5.39 -15.87
N ALA A 58 9.01 6.50 -15.67
CA ALA A 58 8.95 7.59 -16.64
C ALA A 58 10.32 8.27 -16.81
N LEU A 59 10.98 8.61 -15.70
CA LEU A 59 12.25 9.31 -15.71
C LEU A 59 13.39 8.47 -16.30
N LEU A 60 13.42 7.16 -16.02
CA LEU A 60 14.37 6.23 -16.64
C LEU A 60 14.18 6.14 -18.17
N ARG A 61 12.93 6.06 -18.64
CA ARG A 61 12.62 6.05 -20.07
C ARG A 61 13.01 7.36 -20.75
N GLU A 62 12.73 8.49 -20.11
CA GLU A 62 13.12 9.81 -20.62
C GLU A 62 14.64 9.94 -20.74
N ARG A 63 15.37 9.50 -19.70
CA ARG A 63 16.84 9.46 -19.71
C ARG A 63 17.38 8.63 -20.88
N GLU A 64 16.85 7.42 -21.06
CA GLU A 64 17.29 6.51 -22.14
C GLU A 64 17.03 7.13 -23.52
N GLN A 65 15.86 7.73 -23.71
CA GLN A 65 15.52 8.41 -24.96
C GLN A 65 16.45 9.60 -25.24
N LEU A 66 16.69 10.46 -24.26
CA LEU A 66 17.57 11.62 -24.42
C LEU A 66 19.02 11.18 -24.68
N ALA A 67 19.52 10.19 -23.95
CA ALA A 67 20.84 9.62 -24.15
C ALA A 67 20.97 9.00 -25.55
N GLY A 68 19.96 8.25 -26.02
CA GLY A 68 19.94 7.68 -27.36
C GLY A 68 19.93 8.72 -28.48
N LEU A 69 19.44 9.93 -28.20
CA LEU A 69 19.47 11.08 -29.09
C LEU A 69 20.72 11.96 -28.93
N GLY A 70 21.66 11.58 -28.06
CA GLY A 70 22.85 12.38 -27.75
C GLY A 70 22.54 13.72 -27.07
N ARG A 71 21.39 13.83 -26.40
CA ARG A 71 20.97 15.03 -25.67
C ARG A 71 21.45 15.00 -24.23
N ASP A 72 21.47 16.17 -23.61
CA ASP A 72 21.88 16.35 -22.22
C ASP A 72 20.89 15.65 -21.26
N THR A 73 21.45 14.87 -20.33
CA THR A 73 20.73 14.15 -19.27
C THR A 73 21.10 14.64 -17.88
N ALA A 74 21.95 15.67 -17.74
CA ALA A 74 22.52 16.09 -16.46
C ALA A 74 21.45 16.37 -15.38
N GLN A 75 20.36 17.04 -15.74
CA GLN A 75 19.28 17.31 -14.78
C GLN A 75 18.59 16.02 -14.31
N ILE A 76 18.36 15.07 -15.22
CA ILE A 76 17.76 13.77 -14.87
C ILE A 76 18.72 12.97 -13.98
N ASP A 77 20.02 12.99 -14.29
CA ASP A 77 21.04 12.31 -13.51
C ASP A 77 21.16 12.86 -12.07
N LEU A 78 20.79 14.13 -11.84
CA LEU A 78 20.70 14.73 -10.50
C LEU A 78 19.43 14.31 -9.74
N GLU A 79 18.29 14.20 -10.43
CA GLU A 79 16.99 13.87 -9.81
C GLU A 79 16.79 12.36 -9.59
N LEU A 80 17.36 11.53 -10.46
CA LEU A 80 17.22 10.09 -10.42
C LEU A 80 17.63 9.44 -9.08
N PRO A 81 18.80 9.76 -8.48
CA PRO A 81 19.19 9.15 -7.20
C PRO A 81 18.25 9.54 -6.06
N VAL A 82 17.71 10.76 -6.09
CA VAL A 82 16.72 11.20 -5.10
C VAL A 82 15.45 10.38 -5.22
N LEU A 83 14.92 10.25 -6.44
CA LEU A 83 13.69 9.53 -6.69
C LEU A 83 13.82 8.03 -6.37
N GLN A 84 14.97 7.42 -6.71
CA GLN A 84 15.29 6.04 -6.34
C GLN A 84 15.32 5.85 -4.82
N ASN A 85 15.93 6.78 -4.08
CA ASN A 85 16.01 6.71 -2.64
C ASN A 85 14.61 6.78 -2.00
N LEU A 86 13.78 7.73 -2.44
CA LEU A 86 12.39 7.86 -1.99
C LEU A 86 11.57 6.61 -2.31
N HIS A 87 11.72 6.05 -3.51
CA HIS A 87 11.05 4.83 -3.93
C HIS A 87 11.42 3.64 -3.03
N THR A 88 12.71 3.47 -2.71
CA THR A 88 13.18 2.42 -1.78
C THR A 88 12.55 2.60 -0.39
N GLN A 89 12.62 3.80 0.18
CA GLN A 89 12.02 4.08 1.50
C GLN A 89 10.51 3.80 1.52
N ALA A 90 9.79 4.20 0.47
CA ALA A 90 8.35 3.99 0.39
C ALA A 90 8.00 2.49 0.31
N THR A 91 8.72 1.74 -0.53
CA THR A 91 8.51 0.31 -0.73
C THR A 91 8.85 -0.49 0.52
N GLU A 92 9.93 -0.14 1.20
CA GLU A 92 10.32 -0.78 2.47
C GLU A 92 9.29 -0.52 3.57
N ALA A 93 8.84 0.74 3.72
CA ALA A 93 7.81 1.08 4.69
C ALA A 93 6.49 0.36 4.38
N GLN A 94 6.11 0.24 3.11
CA GLN A 94 4.93 -0.53 2.70
C GLN A 94 5.09 -2.01 3.03
N ARG A 95 6.26 -2.60 2.75
CA ARG A 95 6.54 -4.00 3.05
C ARG A 95 6.50 -4.27 4.55
N GLN A 96 7.06 -3.39 5.37
CA GLN A 96 7.02 -3.48 6.83
C GLN A 96 5.58 -3.39 7.35
N ALA A 97 4.81 -2.40 6.90
CA ALA A 97 3.40 -2.27 7.28
C ALA A 97 2.58 -3.52 6.90
N GLN A 98 2.81 -4.07 5.70
CA GLN A 98 2.17 -5.30 5.27
C GLN A 98 2.59 -6.50 6.11
N ALA A 99 3.88 -6.61 6.45
CA ALA A 99 4.38 -7.70 7.30
C ALA A 99 3.81 -7.62 8.72
N GLU A 100 3.68 -6.42 9.29
CA GLU A 100 3.06 -6.21 10.60
C GLU A 100 1.57 -6.58 10.59
N LEU A 101 0.84 -6.20 9.53
CA LEU A 101 -0.55 -6.60 9.35
C LEU A 101 -0.67 -8.12 9.22
N SER A 102 0.15 -8.74 8.37
CA SER A 102 0.16 -10.19 8.19
C SER A 102 0.54 -10.95 9.46
N ALA A 103 1.47 -10.43 10.26
CA ALA A 103 1.85 -11.04 11.55
C ALA A 103 0.72 -11.00 12.59
N ARG A 104 -0.21 -10.06 12.46
CA ARG A 104 -1.40 -9.96 13.33
C ARG A 104 -2.58 -10.79 12.82
N GLN A 105 -2.54 -11.26 11.57
CA GLN A 105 -3.61 -12.05 10.99
C GLN A 105 -3.50 -13.52 11.39
N LEU A 106 -4.65 -14.15 11.61
CA LEU A 106 -4.79 -15.59 11.69
C LEU A 106 -4.28 -16.22 10.39
N SER A 107 -3.62 -17.37 10.51
CA SER A 107 -3.30 -18.18 9.34
C SER A 107 -4.60 -18.59 8.63
N PRO A 108 -4.56 -18.90 7.31
CA PRO A 108 -5.73 -19.37 6.58
C PRO A 108 -6.44 -20.55 7.26
N GLU A 109 -5.68 -21.48 7.83
CA GLU A 109 -6.18 -22.64 8.54
C GLU A 109 -6.84 -22.26 9.87
N ALA A 110 -6.23 -21.33 10.62
CA ALA A 110 -6.78 -20.83 11.87
C ALA A 110 -8.07 -20.03 11.65
N LEU A 111 -8.12 -19.22 10.57
CA LEU A 111 -9.34 -18.52 10.16
C LEU A 111 -10.44 -19.51 9.76
N GLU A 112 -10.11 -20.55 8.98
CA GLU A 112 -11.08 -21.59 8.62
C GLU A 112 -11.60 -22.32 9.86
N GLY A 113 -10.71 -22.66 10.80
CA GLY A 113 -11.06 -23.27 12.08
C GLY A 113 -12.01 -22.40 12.90
N ALA A 114 -11.70 -21.11 13.06
CA ALA A 114 -12.54 -20.16 13.78
C ALA A 114 -13.93 -19.99 13.14
N ILE A 115 -14.00 -20.00 11.80
CA ILE A 115 -15.29 -19.95 11.08
C ILE A 115 -16.09 -21.23 11.29
N ARG A 116 -15.45 -22.40 11.19
CA ARG A 116 -16.12 -23.69 11.45
C ARG A 116 -16.64 -23.74 12.89
N GLU A 117 -15.87 -23.26 13.85
CA GLU A 117 -16.30 -23.13 15.25
C GLU A 117 -17.51 -22.20 15.39
N ALA A 118 -17.52 -21.05 14.72
CA ALA A 118 -18.68 -20.17 14.72
C ALA A 118 -19.94 -20.88 14.20
N VAL A 119 -19.80 -21.66 13.12
CA VAL A 119 -20.89 -22.42 12.51
C VAL A 119 -21.39 -23.53 13.45
N THR A 120 -20.49 -24.25 14.13
CA THR A 120 -20.89 -25.28 15.11
C THR A 120 -21.56 -24.67 16.34
N GLN A 121 -21.21 -23.44 16.72
CA GLN A 121 -21.89 -22.67 17.76
C GLN A 121 -23.25 -22.07 17.32
N GLY A 122 -23.68 -22.34 16.08
CA GLY A 122 -25.01 -21.97 15.58
C GLY A 122 -25.03 -20.74 14.67
N ALA A 123 -23.89 -20.22 14.22
CA ALA A 123 -23.85 -19.14 13.25
C ALA A 123 -24.31 -19.62 11.86
N GLY A 124 -25.60 -19.40 11.54
CA GLY A 124 -26.20 -19.85 10.27
C GLY A 124 -26.05 -18.90 9.08
N ASN A 125 -25.42 -17.74 9.27
CA ASN A 125 -25.24 -16.74 8.20
C ASN A 125 -23.91 -15.97 8.37
N ILE A 126 -23.50 -15.28 7.31
CA ILE A 126 -22.24 -14.52 7.27
C ILE A 126 -22.19 -13.47 8.38
N GLY A 127 -23.30 -12.79 8.68
CA GLY A 127 -23.35 -11.77 9.72
C GLY A 127 -23.04 -12.32 11.11
N ALA A 128 -23.64 -13.46 11.46
CA ALA A 128 -23.40 -14.14 12.73
C ALA A 128 -21.96 -14.64 12.86
N VAL A 129 -21.38 -15.20 11.78
CA VAL A 129 -19.97 -15.62 11.76
C VAL A 129 -19.05 -14.41 11.91
N MET A 130 -19.32 -13.31 11.22
CA MET A 130 -18.53 -12.09 11.34
C MET A 130 -18.60 -11.48 12.73
N GLN A 131 -19.76 -11.53 13.39
CA GLN A 131 -19.90 -11.09 14.77
C GLN A 131 -19.10 -11.97 15.74
N PHE A 132 -19.08 -13.28 15.52
CA PHE A 132 -18.24 -14.21 16.28
C PHE A 132 -16.75 -13.90 16.09
N LEU A 133 -16.29 -13.79 14.84
CA LEU A 133 -14.90 -13.44 14.52
C LEU A 133 -14.49 -12.09 15.12
N LYS A 134 -15.38 -11.09 15.08
CA LYS A 134 -15.12 -9.79 15.71
C LYS A 134 -15.02 -9.88 17.23
N THR A 135 -15.77 -10.79 17.86
CA THR A 135 -15.74 -10.95 19.32
C THR A 135 -14.49 -11.71 19.79
N GLN A 136 -14.07 -12.74 19.04
CA GLN A 136 -12.99 -13.65 19.44
C GLN A 136 -11.62 -13.30 18.81
N HIS A 137 -11.62 -12.64 17.66
CA HIS A 137 -10.45 -12.42 16.82
C HIS A 137 -10.43 -11.00 16.21
N ASP A 138 -10.85 -9.98 16.96
CA ASP A 138 -10.95 -8.61 16.46
C ASP A 138 -9.62 -8.14 15.84
N GLY A 139 -9.69 -7.61 14.62
CA GLY A 139 -8.52 -7.13 13.88
C GLY A 139 -7.53 -8.20 13.40
N ALA A 140 -7.77 -9.49 13.68
CA ALA A 140 -6.87 -10.59 13.32
C ALA A 140 -7.28 -11.35 12.04
N TYR A 141 -8.18 -10.80 11.23
CA TYR A 141 -8.60 -11.43 9.98
C TYR A 141 -8.92 -10.39 8.90
N ASP A 142 -8.70 -10.77 7.65
CA ASP A 142 -9.15 -9.98 6.50
C ASP A 142 -10.64 -10.26 6.27
N GLY A 143 -11.47 -9.22 6.34
CA GLY A 143 -12.92 -9.34 6.23
C GLY A 143 -13.40 -9.86 4.87
N LYS A 144 -12.66 -9.64 3.80
CA LYS A 144 -13.00 -10.15 2.46
C LYS A 144 -12.71 -11.65 2.39
N LEU A 145 -11.51 -12.07 2.80
CA LEU A 145 -11.14 -13.49 2.88
C LEU A 145 -12.07 -14.25 3.86
N ALA A 146 -12.39 -13.68 5.01
CA ALA A 146 -13.31 -14.28 5.96
C ALA A 146 -14.72 -14.43 5.38
N SER A 147 -15.23 -13.44 4.63
CA SER A 147 -16.53 -13.51 3.96
C SER A 147 -16.59 -14.58 2.88
N GLU A 148 -15.52 -14.71 2.09
CA GLU A 148 -15.41 -15.71 1.02
C GLU A 148 -15.32 -17.12 1.61
N THR A 149 -14.46 -17.33 2.61
CA THR A 149 -14.32 -18.60 3.33
C THR A 149 -15.61 -19.01 4.04
N THR A 150 -16.30 -18.06 4.66
CA THR A 150 -17.59 -18.30 5.33
C THR A 150 -18.67 -18.73 4.34
N ARG A 151 -18.75 -18.10 3.17
CA ARG A 151 -19.69 -18.50 2.11
C ARG A 151 -19.46 -19.93 1.67
N ARG A 152 -18.20 -20.32 1.48
CA ARG A 152 -17.82 -21.69 1.12
C ARG A 152 -18.26 -22.69 2.19
N ILE A 153 -17.90 -22.46 3.46
CA ILE A 153 -18.22 -23.38 4.57
C ILE A 153 -19.73 -23.51 4.80
N LEU A 154 -20.48 -22.40 4.75
CA LEU A 154 -21.94 -22.46 4.92
C LEU A 154 -22.63 -23.17 3.75
N ALA A 155 -22.05 -23.14 2.54
CA ALA A 155 -22.57 -23.91 1.41
C ALA A 155 -22.26 -25.41 1.55
N GLU A 156 -21.06 -25.77 2.01
CA GLU A 156 -20.68 -27.14 2.35
C GLU A 156 -21.62 -27.71 3.43
N ALA A 157 -21.85 -26.97 4.51
CA ALA A 157 -22.70 -27.38 5.63
C ALA A 157 -24.19 -27.53 5.29
N LYS A 158 -24.67 -26.90 4.21
CA LYS A 158 -26.05 -27.07 3.70
C LYS A 158 -26.21 -28.22 2.72
N SER A 159 -25.10 -28.76 2.22
CA SER A 159 -25.06 -29.84 1.23
C SER A 159 -24.76 -31.21 1.86
N ALA A 160 -24.43 -31.23 3.15
CA ALA A 160 -24.24 -32.41 3.99
C ALA A 160 -25.50 -32.69 4.81
#